data_AF-A0ABD3TXV9-F1
#
_entry.id   AF-A0ABD3TXV9-F1
#
_cell.length_a   1.000
_cell.length_b   1.000
_cell.length_c   1.000
_cell.angle_alpha   90.00
_cell.angle_beta   90.00
_cell.angle_gamma   90.00
#
_symmetry.space_group_name_H-M   'P 1'
#
loop_
_entity.id
_entity.type
_entity.pdbx_description
1 polymer ?
#
loop_
_entity_poly.entity_id
_entity_poly.type
_entity_poly.pdbx_seq_one_letter_code
_entity_poly.pdbx_strand_id
1 'polypeptide(L)'
;MGARIPCMKSSSKCPVDHQYQYSANVVYGPNGDFLARYFKYNLYIKETYFDKPEKVDLTTFETPFGRFGTFSSLDIFYYDPAISLIEKMNITNIAFPTAWSDELPLLSAIELHSAFAVTMASTFLAANLHLPATGYHGSGLYWPWDTSLCTSYYYNDSLSSSGYLVVDTVKGCAPSPDRITKTSRGSTSKVKYDRPNNHDTFEAIINGNRFTAITLTSYIGVFNVCQHNLCCNLIYEGDIARDELFALGAFDGTHTKEENYYLQACVFIKCANASKESCGVSTQESLSYISKMTLFGNFTSKYRFPEVLTSQNGVLALAPQLFSYLGSLLLDVGLNGGPLSISLLSIDYLPDV
;
A
#
# COMPACT_ATOMS: atom_id res chain seq x y z
N MET A 1 11.64 -19.79 2.96
CA MET A 1 12.16 -21.07 3.52
C MET A 1 12.38 -20.90 5.02
N GLY A 2 12.65 -21.99 5.75
CA GLY A 2 13.10 -21.92 7.15
C GLY A 2 14.60 -22.20 7.26
N ALA A 3 15.31 -21.49 8.13
CA ALA A 3 16.70 -21.78 8.48
C ALA A 3 16.81 -22.16 9.95
N ARG A 4 17.62 -23.18 10.25
CA ARG A 4 17.89 -23.65 11.61
C ARG A 4 19.38 -23.55 11.91
N ILE A 5 19.74 -22.85 12.98
CA ILE A 5 21.13 -22.63 13.38
C ILE A 5 21.32 -23.10 14.83
N PRO A 6 22.02 -24.24 15.06
CA PRO A 6 22.31 -24.69 16.42
C PRO A 6 23.13 -23.66 17.21
N CYS A 7 22.86 -23.52 18.50
CA CYS A 7 23.64 -22.67 19.41
C CYS A 7 23.97 -23.40 20.72
N MET A 8 25.11 -23.05 21.34
CA MET A 8 25.53 -23.61 22.63
C MET A 8 25.08 -22.73 23.80
N LYS A 9 24.75 -23.35 24.95
CA LYS A 9 24.33 -22.67 26.19
C LYS A 9 25.30 -21.62 26.72
N SER A 10 26.58 -21.61 26.31
CA SER A 10 27.55 -20.60 26.72
C SER A 10 27.20 -19.19 26.24
N SER A 11 26.30 -19.06 25.25
CA SER A 11 25.67 -17.80 24.88
C SER A 11 24.37 -17.60 25.65
N SER A 12 24.29 -16.54 26.47
CA SER A 12 23.07 -16.17 27.22
C SER A 12 21.87 -15.81 26.33
N LYS A 13 22.07 -15.72 25.01
CA LYS A 13 21.03 -15.40 24.01
C LYS A 13 20.49 -16.62 23.27
N CYS A 14 21.05 -17.81 23.50
CA CYS A 14 20.62 -19.04 22.82
C CYS A 14 19.25 -19.49 23.35
N PRO A 15 18.26 -19.80 22.49
CA PRO A 15 16.97 -20.32 22.90
C PRO A 15 17.05 -21.60 23.72
N VAL A 16 15.99 -21.89 24.48
CA VAL A 16 15.92 -23.03 25.41
C VAL A 16 16.08 -24.37 24.69
N ASP A 17 15.63 -24.45 23.43
CA ASP A 17 15.73 -25.63 22.57
C ASP A 17 17.07 -25.73 21.80
N HIS A 18 18.04 -24.86 22.10
CA HIS A 18 19.42 -24.88 21.60
C HIS A 18 19.58 -24.64 20.09
N GLN A 19 18.65 -23.91 19.51
CA GLN A 19 18.69 -23.54 18.09
C GLN A 19 17.99 -22.22 17.86
N TYR A 20 18.44 -21.49 16.85
CA TYR A 20 17.64 -20.43 16.24
C TYR A 20 16.90 -20.97 15.03
N GLN A 21 15.67 -20.49 14.82
CA GLN A 21 14.81 -20.80 13.70
C GLN A 21 14.38 -19.50 13.02
N TYR A 22 14.75 -19.29 11.75
CA TYR A 22 14.47 -18.04 11.04
C TYR A 22 13.59 -18.28 9.81
N SER A 23 12.65 -17.36 9.58
CA SER A 23 12.03 -17.18 8.26
C SER A 23 13.08 -16.59 7.31
N ALA A 24 13.34 -17.24 6.19
CA ALA A 24 14.47 -16.93 5.33
C ALA A 24 14.08 -16.79 3.85
N ASN A 25 14.49 -15.68 3.25
CA ASN A 25 14.62 -15.58 1.79
C ASN A 25 15.98 -16.13 1.41
N VAL A 26 16.05 -16.87 0.30
CA VAL A 26 17.31 -17.32 -0.28
C VAL A 26 17.28 -17.07 -1.78
N VAL A 27 18.42 -16.66 -2.32
CA VAL A 27 18.56 -16.29 -3.71
C VAL A 27 19.64 -17.15 -4.34
N TYR A 28 19.30 -17.81 -5.44
CA TYR A 28 20.22 -18.62 -6.22
C TYR A 28 20.40 -18.01 -7.61
N GLY A 29 21.62 -18.06 -8.12
CA GLY A 29 21.96 -17.65 -9.48
C GLY A 29 21.55 -18.68 -10.52
N PRO A 30 21.65 -18.35 -11.83
CA PRO A 30 21.24 -19.23 -12.92
C PRO A 30 22.02 -20.55 -12.97
N ASN A 31 23.25 -20.60 -12.42
CA ASN A 31 24.06 -21.82 -12.34
C ASN A 31 23.85 -22.60 -11.02
N GLY A 32 22.89 -22.17 -10.17
CA GLY A 32 22.66 -22.75 -8.85
C GLY A 32 23.55 -22.20 -7.74
N ASP A 33 24.38 -21.20 -8.02
CA ASP A 33 25.22 -20.55 -7.01
C ASP A 33 24.37 -19.84 -5.95
N PHE A 34 24.71 -20.00 -4.67
CA PHE A 34 24.06 -19.26 -3.59
C PHE A 34 24.53 -17.80 -3.61
N LEU A 35 23.61 -16.85 -3.80
CA LEU A 35 23.92 -15.43 -3.91
C LEU A 35 23.66 -14.65 -2.62
N ALA A 36 22.54 -14.92 -1.96
CA ALA A 36 22.13 -14.17 -0.78
C ALA A 36 21.15 -14.94 0.10
N ARG A 37 21.08 -14.55 1.37
CA ARG A 37 20.05 -14.98 2.32
C ARG A 37 19.70 -13.81 3.24
N TYR A 38 18.41 -13.59 3.40
CA TYR A 38 17.85 -12.63 4.33
C TYR A 38 17.04 -13.38 5.39
N PHE A 39 17.15 -12.99 6.66
CA PHE A 39 16.26 -13.46 7.73
C PHE A 39 15.26 -12.37 8.06
N LYS A 40 13.96 -12.70 8.00
CA LYS A 40 12.87 -11.76 8.29
C LYS A 40 13.09 -11.11 9.64
N TYR A 41 13.18 -9.78 9.66
CA TYR A 41 13.49 -9.03 10.86
C TYR A 41 12.23 -8.64 11.63
N ASN A 42 11.17 -8.24 10.93
CA ASN A 42 9.91 -7.85 11.54
C ASN A 42 8.92 -9.00 11.44
N LEU A 43 8.88 -9.82 12.50
CA LEU A 43 7.96 -10.93 12.62
C LEU A 43 6.56 -10.41 12.98
N TYR A 44 5.56 -10.96 12.31
CA TYR A 44 4.16 -10.79 12.65
C TYR A 44 3.87 -11.49 13.98
N ILE A 45 3.00 -10.93 14.80
CA ILE A 45 2.71 -11.43 16.15
C ILE A 45 2.34 -12.94 16.22
N LYS A 46 1.80 -13.51 15.14
CA LYS A 46 1.45 -14.95 15.05
C LYS A 46 2.58 -15.85 14.55
N GLU A 47 3.73 -15.32 14.15
CA GLU A 47 4.93 -16.06 13.71
C GLU A 47 5.78 -16.52 14.92
N THR A 48 5.15 -17.13 15.93
CA THR A 48 5.80 -17.53 17.20
C THR A 48 6.78 -18.70 17.07
N TYR A 49 6.86 -19.30 15.89
CA TYR A 49 7.76 -20.40 15.53
C TYR A 49 9.09 -19.93 14.94
N PHE A 50 9.29 -18.62 14.78
CA PHE A 50 10.54 -18.03 14.34
C PHE A 50 11.14 -17.10 15.39
N ASP A 51 12.46 -17.08 15.46
CA ASP A 51 13.26 -16.13 16.23
C ASP A 51 13.48 -14.85 15.43
N LYS A 52 13.53 -13.70 16.13
CA LYS A 52 13.96 -12.44 15.54
C LYS A 52 15.50 -12.37 15.49
N PRO A 53 16.12 -12.02 14.34
CA PRO A 53 17.57 -11.82 14.28
C PRO A 53 18.05 -10.72 15.25
N GLU A 54 19.24 -10.88 15.83
CA GLU A 54 19.81 -9.87 16.75
C GLU A 54 20.07 -8.53 16.05
N LYS A 55 20.45 -8.58 14.77
CA LYS A 55 20.68 -7.43 13.91
C LYS A 55 19.95 -7.64 12.61
N VAL A 56 19.40 -6.54 12.07
CA VAL A 56 18.86 -6.54 10.71
C VAL A 56 20.02 -6.74 9.73
N ASP A 57 19.81 -7.60 8.73
CA ASP A 57 20.71 -7.75 7.60
C ASP A 57 20.13 -7.00 6.40
N LEU A 58 20.87 -6.02 5.88
CA LEU A 58 20.49 -5.30 4.67
C LEU A 58 20.96 -6.09 3.45
N THR A 59 20.26 -7.19 3.19
CA THR A 59 20.66 -8.18 2.20
C THR A 59 20.43 -7.69 0.77
N THR A 60 21.49 -7.74 -0.04
CA THR A 60 21.45 -7.41 -1.47
C THR A 60 22.12 -8.50 -2.31
N PHE A 61 21.78 -8.58 -3.59
CA PHE A 61 22.42 -9.49 -4.55
C PHE A 61 22.54 -8.86 -5.94
N GLU A 62 23.56 -9.27 -6.69
CA GLU A 62 23.85 -8.77 -8.03
C GLU A 62 23.20 -9.63 -9.11
N THR A 63 22.69 -8.99 -10.15
CA THR A 63 22.19 -9.64 -11.36
C THR A 63 22.69 -8.90 -12.61
N PRO A 64 22.72 -9.54 -13.80
CA PRO A 64 23.08 -8.86 -15.04
C PRO A 64 22.17 -7.68 -15.42
N PHE A 65 20.99 -7.57 -14.81
CA PHE A 65 19.98 -6.55 -15.08
C PHE A 65 19.73 -5.63 -13.89
N GLY A 66 20.64 -5.61 -12.91
CA GLY A 66 20.62 -4.67 -11.79
C GLY A 66 20.88 -5.32 -10.44
N ARG A 67 21.14 -4.47 -9.45
CA ARG A 67 21.29 -4.88 -8.06
C ARG A 67 19.93 -4.92 -7.38
N PHE A 68 19.68 -5.96 -6.61
CA PHE A 68 18.43 -6.18 -5.90
C PHE A 68 18.63 -6.19 -4.39
N GLY A 69 17.61 -5.72 -3.68
CA GLY A 69 17.40 -5.97 -2.25
C GLY A 69 16.27 -6.96 -2.04
N THR A 70 16.20 -7.56 -0.86
CA THR A 70 15.08 -8.43 -0.50
C THR A 70 14.70 -8.25 0.97
N PHE A 71 13.39 -8.24 1.21
CA PHE A 71 12.75 -8.26 2.52
C PHE A 71 11.36 -8.90 2.37
N SER A 72 10.63 -9.14 3.47
CA SER A 72 9.43 -9.99 3.41
C SER A 72 8.25 -9.42 4.18
N SER A 73 7.08 -9.41 3.54
CA SER A 73 5.77 -9.17 4.17
C SER A 73 5.80 -7.92 5.08
N LEU A 74 5.59 -8.10 6.38
CA LEU A 74 5.48 -7.03 7.37
C LEU A 74 6.70 -6.08 7.42
N ASP A 75 7.86 -6.49 6.93
CA ASP A 75 9.03 -5.61 6.80
C ASP A 75 8.74 -4.30 6.05
N ILE A 76 7.71 -4.27 5.18
CA ILE A 76 7.29 -3.08 4.44
C ILE A 76 6.84 -1.91 5.34
N PHE A 77 6.36 -2.19 6.56
CA PHE A 77 5.91 -1.18 7.53
C PHE A 77 7.02 -0.65 8.42
N TYR A 78 8.25 -1.16 8.32
CA TYR A 78 9.36 -0.79 9.19
C TYR A 78 10.53 -0.18 8.43
N TYR A 79 11.26 0.71 9.10
CA TYR A 79 12.39 1.41 8.49
C TYR A 79 13.48 0.43 8.05
N ASP A 80 13.77 -0.53 8.93
CA ASP A 80 14.72 -1.60 8.70
C ASP A 80 13.98 -2.93 8.43
N PRO A 81 14.27 -3.63 7.32
CA PRO A 81 15.27 -3.29 6.29
C PRO A 81 14.74 -2.41 5.15
N ALA A 82 13.41 -2.23 5.01
CA ALA A 82 12.79 -1.78 3.76
C ALA A 82 13.29 -0.41 3.29
N ILE A 83 13.25 0.59 4.17
CA ILE A 83 13.68 1.95 3.85
C ILE A 83 15.21 2.06 3.82
N SER A 84 15.91 1.39 4.73
CA SER A 84 17.39 1.37 4.74
C SER A 84 17.99 0.79 3.45
N LEU A 85 17.41 -0.29 2.89
CA LEU A 85 17.86 -0.85 1.60
C LEU A 85 17.77 0.19 0.49
N ILE A 86 16.69 0.96 0.45
CA ILE A 86 16.43 1.91 -0.63
C ILE A 86 17.27 3.18 -0.43
N GLU A 87 17.16 3.84 0.73
CA GLU A 87 17.79 5.14 0.96
C GLU A 87 19.28 5.05 1.29
N LYS A 88 19.72 4.03 2.05
CA LYS A 88 21.13 3.92 2.47
C LYS A 88 21.97 3.10 1.51
N MET A 89 21.38 2.13 0.82
CA MET A 89 22.12 1.26 -0.12
C MET A 89 21.83 1.55 -1.60
N ASN A 90 20.97 2.55 -1.88
CA ASN A 90 20.60 2.96 -3.23
C ASN A 90 20.05 1.79 -4.07
N ILE A 91 19.24 0.93 -3.44
CA ILE A 91 18.57 -0.19 -4.10
C ILE A 91 17.25 0.29 -4.69
N THR A 92 17.06 0.04 -5.98
CA THR A 92 15.83 0.39 -6.71
C THR A 92 15.09 -0.84 -7.23
N ASN A 93 15.58 -2.06 -6.98
CA ASN A 93 14.89 -3.29 -7.35
C ASN A 93 14.71 -4.17 -6.13
N ILE A 94 13.46 -4.53 -5.82
CA ILE A 94 13.11 -5.28 -4.62
C ILE A 94 12.46 -6.60 -5.03
N ALA A 95 13.01 -7.70 -4.52
CA ALA A 95 12.36 -9.01 -4.53
C ALA A 95 11.62 -9.21 -3.19
N PHE A 96 10.28 -9.24 -3.25
CA PHE A 96 9.41 -9.23 -2.08
C PHE A 96 8.51 -10.48 -2.01
N PRO A 97 9.02 -11.59 -1.45
CA PRO A 97 8.16 -12.70 -1.09
C PRO A 97 7.27 -12.31 0.10
N THR A 98 6.00 -12.67 0.03
CA THR A 98 5.03 -12.32 1.07
C THR A 98 4.00 -13.43 1.27
N ALA A 99 3.42 -13.42 2.46
CA ALA A 99 2.22 -14.16 2.81
C ALA A 99 1.27 -13.11 3.40
N TRP A 100 0.64 -12.34 2.51
CA TRP A 100 -0.22 -11.23 2.84
C TRP A 100 -1.68 -11.64 2.71
N SER A 101 -2.44 -11.49 3.79
CA SER A 101 -3.90 -11.63 3.77
C SER A 101 -4.50 -10.23 3.59
N ASP A 102 -5.38 -10.07 2.62
CA ASP A 102 -5.97 -8.77 2.32
C ASP A 102 -6.83 -8.24 3.49
N GLU A 103 -6.54 -7.02 3.94
CA GLU A 103 -7.38 -6.29 4.89
C GLU A 103 -7.91 -5.01 4.24
N LEU A 104 -9.08 -5.08 3.62
CA LEU A 104 -9.76 -3.91 3.07
C LEU A 104 -10.15 -2.90 4.18
N PRO A 105 -10.24 -1.59 3.86
CA PRO A 105 -10.10 -1.01 2.52
C PRO A 105 -8.70 -0.46 2.17
N LEU A 106 -7.69 -0.54 3.06
CA LEU A 106 -6.39 0.11 2.82
C LEU A 106 -5.21 -0.85 2.66
N LEU A 107 -5.38 -2.14 2.97
CA LEU A 107 -4.28 -3.09 3.07
C LEU A 107 -4.52 -4.32 2.20
N SER A 108 -5.12 -4.14 1.00
CA SER A 108 -5.03 -5.19 -0.03
C SER A 108 -3.60 -5.29 -0.54
N ALA A 109 -3.12 -6.51 -0.79
CA ALA A 109 -1.76 -6.76 -1.26
C ALA A 109 -1.46 -5.99 -2.56
N ILE A 110 -2.37 -5.99 -3.53
CA ILE A 110 -2.13 -5.30 -4.81
C ILE A 110 -2.08 -3.79 -4.63
N GLU A 111 -2.88 -3.25 -3.71
CA GLU A 111 -3.02 -1.83 -3.43
C GLU A 111 -1.73 -1.30 -2.79
N LEU A 112 -1.41 -1.77 -1.59
CA LEU A 112 -0.28 -1.26 -0.82
C LEU A 112 1.07 -1.53 -1.51
N HIS A 113 1.28 -2.72 -2.08
CA HIS A 113 2.55 -3.05 -2.71
C HIS A 113 2.81 -2.20 -3.97
N SER A 114 1.76 -1.88 -4.73
CA SER A 114 1.90 -0.98 -5.88
C SER A 114 2.16 0.47 -5.46
N ALA A 115 1.49 0.95 -4.41
CA ALA A 115 1.70 2.28 -3.83
C ALA A 115 3.13 2.44 -3.24
N PHE A 116 3.67 1.36 -2.65
CA PHE A 116 5.04 1.31 -2.17
C PHE A 116 6.05 1.50 -3.31
N ALA A 117 5.87 0.81 -4.44
CA ALA A 117 6.73 0.93 -5.61
C ALA A 117 6.82 2.39 -6.11
N VAL A 118 5.66 3.05 -6.21
CA VAL A 118 5.56 4.47 -6.63
C VAL A 118 6.27 5.40 -5.64
N THR A 119 5.98 5.25 -4.35
CA THR A 119 6.51 6.15 -3.30
C THR A 119 8.01 6.04 -3.15
N MET A 120 8.52 4.80 -3.20
CA MET A 120 9.93 4.50 -3.00
C MET A 120 10.73 4.54 -4.30
N ALA A 121 10.12 4.94 -5.41
CA ALA A 121 10.72 4.95 -6.74
C ALA A 121 11.52 3.66 -7.00
N SER A 122 10.91 2.51 -6.68
CA SER A 122 11.53 1.19 -6.82
C SER A 122 10.69 0.23 -7.67
N THR A 123 11.36 -0.59 -8.46
CA THR A 123 10.79 -1.83 -9.01
C THR A 123 10.50 -2.78 -7.87
N PHE A 124 9.28 -3.31 -7.80
CA PHE A 124 8.83 -4.15 -6.71
C PHE A 124 8.20 -5.44 -7.24
N LEU A 125 8.87 -6.57 -7.00
CA LEU A 125 8.43 -7.89 -7.43
C LEU A 125 7.76 -8.60 -6.25
N ALA A 126 6.43 -8.47 -6.13
CA ALA A 126 5.66 -9.04 -5.05
C ALA A 126 5.12 -10.43 -5.42
N ALA A 127 5.58 -11.45 -4.70
CA ALA A 127 5.10 -12.82 -4.85
C ALA A 127 4.38 -13.26 -3.57
N ASN A 128 3.06 -13.38 -3.64
CA ASN A 128 2.20 -13.75 -2.52
C ASN A 128 1.80 -15.24 -2.58
N LEU A 129 1.33 -15.77 -1.45
CA LEU A 129 0.59 -17.02 -1.40
C LEU A 129 -0.74 -16.89 -2.16
N HIS A 130 -1.26 -18.04 -2.60
CA HIS A 130 -2.59 -18.15 -3.21
C HIS A 130 -3.46 -19.12 -2.40
N LEU A 131 -4.07 -18.60 -1.32
CA LEU A 131 -5.02 -19.28 -0.44
C LEU A 131 -6.29 -18.41 -0.29
N PRO A 132 -7.19 -18.39 -1.29
CA PRO A 132 -8.33 -17.48 -1.32
C PRO A 132 -9.28 -17.59 -0.14
N ALA A 133 -9.49 -18.79 0.38
CA ALA A 133 -10.33 -19.04 1.56
C ALA A 133 -9.88 -18.25 2.82
N THR A 134 -8.66 -17.75 2.82
CA THR A 134 -8.03 -17.03 3.94
C THR A 134 -7.49 -15.65 3.53
N GLY A 135 -7.91 -15.14 2.37
CA GLY A 135 -7.53 -13.80 1.89
C GLY A 135 -6.10 -13.67 1.39
N TYR A 136 -5.32 -14.75 1.28
CA TYR A 136 -3.97 -14.69 0.74
C TYR A 136 -4.01 -14.79 -0.78
N HIS A 137 -3.88 -13.66 -1.46
CA HIS A 137 -3.83 -13.54 -2.91
C HIS A 137 -3.29 -12.15 -3.28
N GLY A 138 -3.12 -11.88 -4.58
CA GLY A 138 -2.58 -10.60 -5.03
C GLY A 138 -1.07 -10.64 -5.13
N SER A 139 -0.57 -10.76 -6.36
CA SER A 139 0.86 -10.73 -6.69
C SER A 139 1.09 -9.79 -7.87
N GLY A 140 2.28 -9.23 -8.03
CA GLY A 140 2.53 -8.34 -9.15
C GLY A 140 3.97 -7.87 -9.31
N LEU A 141 4.20 -7.28 -10.47
CA LEU A 141 5.41 -6.61 -10.89
C LEU A 141 5.04 -5.13 -10.98
N TYR A 142 5.48 -4.34 -10.00
CA TYR A 142 5.17 -2.92 -9.88
C TYR A 142 6.41 -2.09 -10.19
N TRP A 143 6.20 -0.92 -10.80
CA TRP A 143 7.30 -0.06 -11.25
C TRP A 143 7.23 1.31 -10.59
N PRO A 144 8.39 1.99 -10.51
CA PRO A 144 8.57 3.23 -9.74
C PRO A 144 7.74 4.43 -10.19
N TRP A 145 7.16 4.39 -11.38
CA TRP A 145 6.45 5.53 -11.95
C TRP A 145 5.01 5.14 -12.23
N ASP A 146 4.11 6.12 -12.11
CA ASP A 146 2.73 6.08 -12.59
C ASP A 146 2.67 6.14 -14.13
N THR A 147 3.50 5.33 -14.76
CA THR A 147 3.40 5.00 -16.16
C THR A 147 2.87 3.59 -16.22
N SER A 148 1.55 3.50 -16.12
CA SER A 148 0.70 2.85 -17.12
C SER A 148 1.07 1.49 -17.72
N LEU A 149 2.26 1.41 -18.30
CA LEU A 149 2.68 0.42 -19.27
C LEU A 149 3.36 -0.78 -18.64
N CYS A 150 3.54 -0.79 -17.32
CA CYS A 150 4.46 -1.73 -16.70
C CYS A 150 3.87 -2.47 -15.48
N THR A 151 2.72 -2.05 -14.94
CA THR A 151 2.13 -2.80 -13.82
C THR A 151 1.43 -4.06 -14.36
N SER A 152 2.02 -5.21 -14.06
CA SER A 152 1.45 -6.52 -14.33
C SER A 152 1.14 -7.20 -13.00
N TYR A 153 -0.11 -7.54 -12.74
CA TYR A 153 -0.52 -8.16 -11.48
C TYR A 153 -1.56 -9.26 -11.70
N TYR A 154 -1.70 -10.11 -10.70
CA TYR A 154 -2.71 -11.15 -10.62
C TYR A 154 -3.48 -11.00 -9.31
N TYR A 155 -4.80 -10.83 -9.43
CA TYR A 155 -5.74 -10.85 -8.33
C TYR A 155 -6.89 -11.78 -8.69
N ASN A 156 -7.14 -12.77 -7.84
CA ASN A 156 -8.28 -13.67 -7.96
C ASN A 156 -8.57 -14.28 -6.59
N ASP A 157 -9.70 -13.92 -6.00
CA ASP A 157 -10.15 -14.38 -4.69
C ASP A 157 -11.21 -15.50 -4.78
N SER A 158 -11.46 -16.02 -5.99
CA SER A 158 -12.34 -17.17 -6.17
C SER A 158 -11.75 -18.42 -5.52
N LEU A 159 -12.58 -19.17 -4.79
CA LEU A 159 -12.17 -20.43 -4.14
C LEU A 159 -11.71 -21.52 -5.13
N SER A 160 -12.11 -21.42 -6.41
CA SER A 160 -11.71 -22.35 -7.47
C SER A 160 -10.48 -21.89 -8.26
N SER A 161 -9.95 -20.70 -7.96
CA SER A 161 -8.77 -20.16 -8.64
C SER A 161 -7.49 -20.88 -8.20
N SER A 162 -6.47 -20.80 -9.03
CA SER A 162 -5.16 -21.45 -8.80
C SER A 162 -4.03 -20.43 -8.83
N GLY A 163 -2.83 -20.88 -8.44
CA GLY A 163 -1.62 -20.08 -8.54
C GLY A 163 -1.35 -19.62 -9.97
N TYR A 164 -0.71 -18.47 -10.10
CA TYR A 164 -0.51 -17.80 -11.38
C TYR A 164 0.93 -17.31 -11.54
N LEU A 165 1.46 -17.41 -12.75
CA LEU A 165 2.76 -16.85 -13.10
C LEU A 165 2.56 -15.51 -13.81
N VAL A 166 2.91 -14.43 -13.12
CA VAL A 166 2.96 -13.09 -13.74
C VAL A 166 4.31 -12.92 -14.43
N VAL A 167 4.28 -12.59 -15.72
CA VAL A 167 5.47 -12.32 -16.52
C VAL A 167 5.32 -10.98 -17.20
N ASP A 168 6.35 -10.15 -17.14
CA ASP A 168 6.41 -8.88 -17.86
C ASP A 168 7.84 -8.62 -18.37
N THR A 169 7.96 -7.80 -19.40
CA THR A 169 9.23 -7.36 -19.94
C THR A 169 9.65 -6.02 -19.35
N VAL A 170 10.84 -5.95 -18.77
CA VAL A 170 11.43 -4.75 -18.15
C VAL A 170 11.70 -3.59 -19.15
N LYS A 171 11.42 -3.76 -20.44
CA LYS A 171 11.83 -2.80 -21.48
C LYS A 171 10.82 -1.68 -21.66
N GLY A 172 11.25 -0.45 -21.38
CA GLY A 172 10.58 0.78 -21.83
C GLY A 172 9.88 1.61 -20.75
N CYS A 173 9.96 1.19 -19.48
CA CYS A 173 9.30 1.88 -18.37
C CYS A 173 10.00 3.17 -17.94
N ALA A 174 10.93 3.75 -18.73
CA ALA A 174 11.55 5.01 -18.36
C ALA A 174 10.53 6.17 -18.52
N PRO A 175 10.46 7.13 -17.59
CA PRO A 175 9.56 8.26 -17.73
C PRO A 175 9.87 9.03 -19.02
N SER A 176 8.84 9.37 -19.79
CA SER A 176 8.98 10.40 -20.81
C SER A 176 9.26 11.74 -20.11
N PRO A 177 10.33 12.47 -20.47
CA PRO A 177 10.66 13.78 -19.88
C PRO A 177 9.49 14.78 -19.91
N ASP A 178 8.55 14.61 -20.85
CA ASP A 178 7.41 15.51 -21.06
C ASP A 178 6.29 15.39 -20.02
N ARG A 179 6.25 14.33 -19.20
CA ARG A 179 5.23 14.20 -18.13
C ARG A 179 5.61 14.95 -16.85
N ILE A 180 6.90 15.20 -16.61
CA ILE A 180 7.37 15.95 -15.43
C ILE A 180 7.07 17.46 -15.57
N THR A 181 6.91 17.95 -16.80
CA THR A 181 6.82 19.39 -17.11
C THR A 181 5.41 19.91 -17.43
N LYS A 182 4.39 19.05 -17.50
CA LYS A 182 2.98 19.47 -17.62
C LYS A 182 2.31 19.75 -16.27
N THR A 183 3.00 20.41 -15.36
CA THR A 183 2.36 21.15 -14.26
C THR A 183 2.13 22.58 -14.72
N SER A 184 1.21 22.76 -15.68
CA SER A 184 0.67 24.10 -15.92
C SER A 184 -0.15 24.47 -14.71
N ARG A 185 0.37 25.44 -13.94
CA ARG A 185 -0.35 26.29 -12.98
C ARG A 185 -1.85 26.27 -13.28
N GLY A 186 -2.57 25.44 -12.53
CA GLY A 186 -4.03 25.44 -12.54
C GLY A 186 -4.47 26.79 -12.01
N SER A 187 -4.75 27.71 -12.94
CA SER A 187 -5.50 28.92 -12.67
C SER A 187 -6.74 28.49 -11.90
N THR A 188 -6.84 28.92 -10.65
CA THR A 188 -8.00 28.74 -9.79
C THR A 188 -9.15 29.54 -10.36
N SER A 189 -9.78 29.00 -11.40
CA SER A 189 -11.09 29.41 -11.86
C SER A 189 -12.03 29.27 -10.67
N LYS A 190 -12.53 30.39 -10.16
CA LYS A 190 -13.47 30.46 -9.03
C LYS A 190 -14.80 29.83 -9.42
N VAL A 191 -14.85 28.51 -9.50
CA VAL A 191 -16.12 27.78 -9.44
C VAL A 191 -16.63 27.93 -8.01
N LYS A 192 -17.89 28.36 -7.85
CA LYS A 192 -18.54 28.40 -6.54
C LYS A 192 -18.85 26.96 -6.14
N TYR A 193 -17.92 26.32 -5.44
CA TYR A 193 -18.16 25.05 -4.78
C TYR A 193 -19.08 25.27 -3.58
N ASP A 194 -20.02 24.36 -3.36
CA ASP A 194 -20.66 24.26 -2.06
C ASP A 194 -19.56 23.99 -1.03
N ARG A 195 -19.31 24.99 -0.19
CA ARG A 195 -18.51 24.84 1.04
C ARG A 195 -19.50 24.48 2.11
N PRO A 196 -19.60 23.20 2.50
CA PRO A 196 -20.62 22.84 3.45
C PRO A 196 -20.15 23.39 4.79
N ASN A 197 -20.93 24.33 5.33
CA ASN A 197 -20.69 24.95 6.62
C ASN A 197 -20.81 23.87 7.70
N ASN A 198 -19.76 23.68 8.49
CA ASN A 198 -19.76 22.94 9.75
C ASN A 198 -20.35 21.51 9.65
N HIS A 199 -19.56 20.59 9.11
CA HIS A 199 -19.97 19.21 8.84
C HIS A 199 -20.19 18.40 10.12
N ASP A 200 -21.30 17.69 10.16
CA ASP A 200 -21.60 16.61 11.10
C ASP A 200 -20.61 15.44 10.88
N THR A 201 -19.42 15.56 11.48
CA THR A 201 -18.40 14.52 11.45
C THR A 201 -18.86 13.29 12.21
N PHE A 202 -18.42 12.11 11.79
CA PHE A 202 -18.65 10.86 12.50
C PHE A 202 -17.36 10.07 12.63
N GLU A 203 -17.37 9.09 13.53
CA GLU A 203 -16.26 8.15 13.69
C GLU A 203 -16.44 6.96 12.76
N ALA A 204 -15.41 6.65 11.96
CA ALA A 204 -15.37 5.46 11.11
C ALA A 204 -14.24 4.54 11.57
N ILE A 205 -14.49 3.23 11.64
CA ILE A 205 -13.48 2.24 12.01
C ILE A 205 -12.89 1.64 10.75
N ILE A 206 -11.66 2.04 10.38
CA ILE A 206 -10.99 1.61 9.15
C ILE A 206 -9.71 0.87 9.52
N ASN A 207 -9.58 -0.40 9.09
CA ASN A 207 -8.48 -1.29 9.47
C ASN A 207 -8.20 -1.31 10.99
N GLY A 208 -9.24 -1.14 11.82
CA GLY A 208 -9.12 -1.11 13.29
C GLY A 208 -8.76 0.25 13.91
N ASN A 209 -8.60 1.30 13.10
CA ASN A 209 -8.28 2.65 13.57
C ASN A 209 -9.53 3.55 13.55
N ARG A 210 -9.62 4.50 14.49
CA ARG A 210 -10.74 5.44 14.63
C ARG A 210 -10.50 6.70 13.79
N PHE A 211 -11.03 6.74 12.58
CA PHE A 211 -10.95 7.89 11.69
C PHE A 211 -12.03 8.92 12.03
N THR A 212 -11.71 10.21 11.85
CA THR A 212 -12.71 11.27 11.79
C THR A 212 -13.15 11.44 10.35
N ALA A 213 -14.43 11.28 10.06
CA ALA A 213 -14.96 11.21 8.71
C ALA A 213 -16.15 12.14 8.47
N ILE A 214 -16.36 12.51 7.19
CA ILE A 214 -17.51 13.26 6.71
C ILE A 214 -18.09 12.58 5.47
N THR A 215 -19.42 12.54 5.37
CA THR A 215 -20.12 11.92 4.25
C THR A 215 -20.09 12.81 3.02
N LEU A 216 -20.01 12.21 1.84
CA LEU A 216 -20.06 12.90 0.57
C LEU A 216 -21.50 12.88 0.05
N THR A 217 -22.14 14.05 -0.06
CA THR A 217 -23.59 14.18 -0.32
C THR A 217 -23.93 14.75 -1.69
N SER A 218 -22.96 14.88 -2.59
CA SER A 218 -23.11 15.64 -3.85
C SER A 218 -22.34 15.03 -5.01
N TYR A 219 -22.65 15.43 -6.24
CA TYR A 219 -21.92 15.02 -7.44
C TYR A 219 -20.55 15.70 -7.58
N ILE A 220 -20.43 16.92 -7.04
CA ILE A 220 -19.22 17.73 -7.05
C ILE A 220 -19.11 18.38 -5.69
N GLY A 221 -17.95 18.32 -5.06
CA GLY A 221 -17.76 19.09 -3.84
C GLY A 221 -16.32 19.24 -3.39
N VAL A 222 -16.15 20.17 -2.45
CA VAL A 222 -14.90 20.47 -1.77
C VAL A 222 -15.10 20.13 -0.30
N PHE A 223 -14.37 19.12 0.15
CA PHE A 223 -14.50 18.54 1.48
C PHE A 223 -13.18 18.69 2.23
N ASN A 224 -13.29 18.96 3.53
CA ASN A 224 -12.16 19.05 4.44
C ASN A 224 -12.53 18.37 5.75
N VAL A 225 -11.66 17.50 6.25
CA VAL A 225 -11.79 16.86 7.56
C VAL A 225 -10.41 16.79 8.20
N CYS A 226 -10.33 17.05 9.50
CA CYS A 226 -9.08 16.98 10.24
C CYS A 226 -9.20 16.00 11.41
N GLN A 227 -8.11 15.33 11.71
CA GLN A 227 -7.90 14.61 12.95
C GLN A 227 -6.52 14.96 13.49
N HIS A 228 -6.47 15.41 14.75
CA HIS A 228 -5.26 15.95 15.38
C HIS A 228 -4.53 16.97 14.49
N ASN A 229 -3.33 16.65 13.98
CA ASN A 229 -2.52 17.56 13.17
C ASN A 229 -2.72 17.37 11.67
N LEU A 230 -3.37 16.29 11.24
CA LEU A 230 -3.65 16.01 9.83
C LEU A 230 -5.01 16.60 9.42
N CYS A 231 -5.01 17.37 8.35
CA CYS A 231 -6.16 17.90 7.64
C CYS A 231 -6.15 17.40 6.20
N CYS A 232 -7.16 16.60 5.87
CA CYS A 232 -7.37 16.01 4.56
C CYS A 232 -8.33 16.86 3.74
N ASN A 233 -7.96 17.12 2.50
CA ASN A 233 -8.72 17.93 1.57
C ASN A 233 -9.02 17.12 0.32
N LEU A 234 -10.28 17.19 -0.10
CA LEU A 234 -10.79 16.49 -1.26
C LEU A 234 -11.54 17.48 -2.15
N ILE A 235 -11.19 17.46 -3.43
CA ILE A 235 -11.99 18.07 -4.49
C ILE A 235 -12.34 16.92 -5.42
N TYR A 236 -13.62 16.65 -5.66
CA TYR A 236 -14.01 15.61 -6.61
C TYR A 236 -15.22 15.99 -7.46
N GLU A 237 -15.33 15.28 -8.58
CA GLU A 237 -16.44 15.29 -9.51
C GLU A 237 -16.76 13.82 -9.86
N GLY A 238 -18.03 13.44 -9.77
CA GLY A 238 -18.48 12.08 -10.05
C GLY A 238 -19.98 11.87 -9.88
N ASP A 239 -20.42 10.66 -10.14
CA ASP A 239 -21.78 10.17 -9.96
C ASP A 239 -21.80 9.09 -8.88
N ILE A 240 -22.39 9.41 -7.73
CA ILE A 240 -22.54 8.47 -6.62
C ILE A 240 -23.88 7.75 -6.79
N ALA A 241 -23.85 6.43 -6.89
CA ALA A 241 -25.03 5.60 -7.02
C ALA A 241 -25.96 5.78 -5.79
N ARG A 242 -27.29 5.74 -6.00
CA ARG A 242 -28.29 6.13 -4.98
C ARG A 242 -28.18 5.38 -3.65
N ASP A 243 -27.75 4.12 -3.69
CA ASP A 243 -27.67 3.24 -2.52
C ASP A 243 -26.23 3.08 -2.01
N GLU A 244 -25.29 3.91 -2.51
CA GLU A 244 -23.91 3.94 -2.07
C GLU A 244 -23.64 5.19 -1.24
N LEU A 245 -22.84 5.01 -0.19
CA LEU A 245 -22.34 6.10 0.63
C LEU A 245 -20.81 6.13 0.52
N PHE A 246 -20.28 7.33 0.33
CA PHE A 246 -18.84 7.58 0.40
C PHE A 246 -18.52 8.56 1.52
N ALA A 247 -17.31 8.45 2.06
CA ALA A 247 -16.80 9.33 3.08
C ALA A 247 -15.37 9.78 2.79
N LEU A 248 -15.05 11.02 3.17
CA LEU A 248 -13.68 11.47 3.36
C LEU A 248 -13.32 11.28 4.84
N GLY A 249 -12.20 10.63 5.11
CA GLY A 249 -11.66 10.41 6.46
C GLY A 249 -10.24 10.96 6.62
N ALA A 250 -9.92 11.38 7.84
CA ALA A 250 -8.58 11.69 8.30
C ALA A 250 -8.22 10.81 9.51
N PHE A 251 -6.99 10.30 9.52
CA PHE A 251 -6.40 9.63 10.68
C PHE A 251 -5.00 10.16 10.96
N ASP A 252 -4.70 10.38 12.24
CA ASP A 252 -3.39 10.82 12.73
C ASP A 252 -3.12 10.17 14.08
N GLY A 253 -2.38 9.06 14.11
CA GLY A 253 -2.12 8.33 15.33
C GLY A 253 -1.42 6.98 15.17
N THR A 254 -1.29 6.25 16.27
CA THR A 254 -0.65 4.93 16.32
C THR A 254 -1.65 3.82 16.03
N HIS A 255 -1.34 2.99 15.03
CA HIS A 255 -2.00 1.71 14.85
C HIS A 255 -1.60 0.76 15.96
N THR A 256 -2.56 0.04 16.54
CA THR A 256 -2.31 -0.90 17.64
C THR A 256 -2.95 -2.27 17.42
N LYS A 257 -3.58 -2.52 16.26
CA LYS A 257 -4.21 -3.80 15.97
C LYS A 257 -3.12 -4.75 15.47
N GLU A 258 -2.77 -5.74 16.29
CA GLU A 258 -1.73 -6.76 16.02
C GLU A 258 -0.29 -6.23 15.93
N GLU A 259 -0.07 -5.02 15.43
CA GLU A 259 1.23 -4.37 15.26
C GLU A 259 1.20 -2.91 15.75
N ASN A 260 2.37 -2.33 16.02
CA ASN A 260 2.50 -0.95 16.50
C ASN A 260 3.34 -0.10 15.55
N TYR A 261 2.70 0.82 14.84
CA TYR A 261 3.36 1.82 13.99
C TYR A 261 2.51 3.08 13.89
N TYR A 262 3.15 4.23 13.72
CA TYR A 262 2.46 5.51 13.55
C TYR A 262 2.08 5.71 12.08
N LEU A 263 0.83 6.13 11.83
CA LEU A 263 0.39 6.49 10.50
C LEU A 263 -0.42 7.78 10.48
N GLN A 264 -0.36 8.44 9.33
CA GLN A 264 -1.29 9.48 8.91
C GLN A 264 -2.00 9.00 7.66
N ALA A 265 -3.31 9.22 7.54
CA ALA A 265 -4.04 8.79 6.36
C ALA A 265 -5.13 9.78 5.96
N CYS A 266 -5.19 10.10 4.67
CA CYS A 266 -6.34 10.74 4.04
C CYS A 266 -7.03 9.73 3.14
N VAL A 267 -8.31 9.48 3.36
CA VAL A 267 -9.01 8.38 2.70
C VAL A 267 -10.34 8.85 2.12
N PHE A 268 -10.55 8.63 0.83
CA PHE A 268 -11.86 8.59 0.19
C PHE A 268 -12.27 7.13 0.13
N ILE A 269 -13.36 6.75 0.79
CA ILE A 269 -13.76 5.34 0.92
C ILE A 269 -15.22 5.14 0.59
N LYS A 270 -15.52 4.01 -0.06
CA LYS A 270 -16.87 3.47 -0.19
C LYS A 270 -17.26 2.78 1.11
N CYS A 271 -18.39 3.14 1.69
CA CYS A 271 -18.96 2.45 2.83
C CYS A 271 -19.65 1.16 2.35
N ALA A 272 -19.66 0.10 3.17
CA ALA A 272 -20.17 -1.20 2.72
C ALA A 272 -21.67 -1.17 2.35
N ASN A 273 -22.42 -0.24 2.92
CA ASN A 273 -23.80 0.08 2.57
C ASN A 273 -24.09 1.58 2.78
N ALA A 274 -25.34 2.00 2.66
CA ALA A 274 -25.76 3.40 2.79
C ALA A 274 -25.72 3.97 4.23
N SER A 275 -25.11 3.28 5.21
CA SER A 275 -25.00 3.70 6.60
C SER A 275 -23.57 4.17 6.96
N LYS A 276 -23.47 5.18 7.83
CA LYS A 276 -22.18 5.75 8.31
C LYS A 276 -21.35 4.71 9.06
N GLU A 277 -22.00 3.82 9.80
CA GLU A 277 -21.37 2.76 10.60
C GLU A 277 -20.69 1.70 9.73
N SER A 278 -21.07 1.61 8.45
CA SER A 278 -20.48 0.68 7.48
C SER A 278 -19.22 1.22 6.81
N CYS A 279 -18.84 2.47 7.05
CA CYS A 279 -17.64 3.07 6.49
C CYS A 279 -16.39 2.46 7.17
N GLY A 280 -15.57 1.77 6.38
CA GLY A 280 -14.42 0.98 6.86
C GLY A 280 -14.66 -0.53 6.97
N VAL A 281 -15.90 -0.98 6.76
CA VAL A 281 -16.22 -2.41 6.60
C VAL A 281 -15.85 -2.86 5.19
N SER A 282 -15.20 -4.03 5.07
CA SER A 282 -14.77 -4.60 3.79
C SER A 282 -15.91 -4.72 2.78
N THR A 283 -15.64 -4.28 1.54
CA THR A 283 -16.57 -4.36 0.42
C THR A 283 -15.79 -4.37 -0.88
N GLN A 284 -16.27 -5.16 -1.85
CA GLN A 284 -15.64 -5.31 -3.17
C GLN A 284 -16.54 -4.81 -4.29
N GLU A 285 -17.72 -4.31 -3.96
CA GLU A 285 -18.72 -3.84 -4.92
C GLU A 285 -18.74 -2.33 -4.92
N SER A 286 -18.67 -1.72 -6.10
CA SER A 286 -19.02 -0.32 -6.28
C SER A 286 -19.55 -0.09 -7.69
N LEU A 287 -20.63 0.68 -7.78
CA LEU A 287 -21.30 1.09 -9.02
C LEU A 287 -21.13 2.58 -9.32
N SER A 288 -20.65 3.35 -8.34
CA SER A 288 -20.37 4.79 -8.51
C SER A 288 -19.26 5.04 -9.51
N TYR A 289 -19.20 6.26 -10.03
CA TYR A 289 -18.17 6.69 -10.98
C TYR A 289 -17.55 8.00 -10.52
N ILE A 290 -16.22 8.11 -10.61
CA ILE A 290 -15.49 9.35 -10.35
C ILE A 290 -14.81 9.78 -11.64
N SER A 291 -15.10 11.00 -12.09
CA SER A 291 -14.48 11.58 -13.28
C SER A 291 -13.19 12.31 -12.94
N LYS A 292 -13.17 13.06 -11.83
CA LYS A 292 -12.00 13.82 -11.37
C LYS A 292 -11.89 13.81 -9.86
N MET A 293 -10.66 13.78 -9.37
CA MET A 293 -10.36 13.88 -7.95
C MET A 293 -9.02 14.56 -7.71
N THR A 294 -8.94 15.34 -6.64
CA THR A 294 -7.69 15.80 -6.04
C THR A 294 -7.76 15.54 -4.55
N LEU A 295 -6.90 14.66 -4.05
CA LEU A 295 -6.77 14.32 -2.63
C LEU A 295 -5.39 14.75 -2.14
N PHE A 296 -5.36 15.51 -1.04
CA PHE A 296 -4.12 15.99 -0.44
C PHE A 296 -4.29 16.27 1.05
N GLY A 297 -3.18 16.28 1.79
CA GLY A 297 -3.15 16.59 3.20
C GLY A 297 -1.81 17.16 3.64
N ASN A 298 -1.77 17.77 4.81
CA ASN A 298 -0.56 18.29 5.45
C ASN A 298 0.18 17.20 6.26
N PHE A 299 0.55 16.12 5.57
CA PHE A 299 1.33 15.03 6.14
C PHE A 299 2.67 15.51 6.70
N THR A 300 3.10 14.88 7.79
CA THR A 300 4.37 15.14 8.46
C THR A 300 5.51 14.31 7.87
N SER A 301 5.24 13.04 7.56
CA SER A 301 6.18 12.13 6.92
C SER A 301 6.25 12.35 5.41
N LYS A 302 7.47 12.19 4.85
CA LYS A 302 7.70 12.18 3.39
C LYS A 302 7.21 10.87 2.75
N TYR A 303 7.13 9.77 3.52
CA TYR A 303 6.73 8.46 3.03
C TYR A 303 5.20 8.39 2.96
N ARG A 304 4.68 8.59 1.74
CA ARG A 304 3.26 8.78 1.45
C ARG A 304 2.90 7.95 0.23
N PHE A 305 2.12 6.91 0.47
CA PHE A 305 1.70 5.84 -0.42
C PHE A 305 0.37 6.20 -1.09
N PRO A 306 0.36 6.54 -2.39
CA PRO A 306 -0.86 6.80 -3.13
C PRO A 306 -1.53 5.49 -3.51
N GLU A 307 -2.74 5.28 -3.01
CA GLU A 307 -3.52 4.07 -3.19
C GLU A 307 -4.79 4.38 -3.99
N VAL A 308 -5.07 3.58 -5.01
CA VAL A 308 -6.29 3.67 -5.82
C VAL A 308 -6.79 2.26 -6.12
N LEU A 309 -7.83 1.85 -5.41
CA LEU A 309 -8.48 0.57 -5.57
C LEU A 309 -9.89 0.73 -6.13
N THR A 310 -10.21 -0.10 -7.11
CA THR A 310 -11.49 -0.12 -7.80
C THR A 310 -12.12 -1.50 -7.76
N SER A 311 -13.43 -1.54 -7.99
CA SER A 311 -14.22 -2.73 -8.26
C SER A 311 -14.46 -2.85 -9.76
N GLN A 312 -14.06 -3.98 -10.34
CA GLN A 312 -14.44 -4.37 -11.70
C GLN A 312 -15.26 -5.66 -11.62
N ASN A 313 -16.59 -5.52 -11.69
CA ASN A 313 -17.53 -6.63 -11.56
C ASN A 313 -17.34 -7.43 -10.24
N GLY A 314 -17.18 -6.73 -9.12
CA GLY A 314 -17.00 -7.34 -7.80
C GLY A 314 -15.58 -7.86 -7.54
N VAL A 315 -14.64 -7.66 -8.46
CA VAL A 315 -13.25 -8.07 -8.30
C VAL A 315 -12.38 -6.84 -8.08
N LEU A 316 -11.47 -6.90 -7.11
CA LEU A 316 -10.51 -5.83 -6.86
C LEU A 316 -9.60 -5.61 -8.08
N ALA A 317 -9.45 -4.35 -8.46
CA ALA A 317 -8.60 -3.95 -9.55
C ALA A 317 -7.85 -2.66 -9.21
N LEU A 318 -6.61 -2.60 -9.67
CA LEU A 318 -5.85 -1.36 -9.67
C LEU A 318 -6.35 -0.45 -10.80
N ALA A 319 -6.14 0.86 -10.63
CA ALA A 319 -6.39 1.86 -11.66
C ALA A 319 -5.07 2.46 -12.19
N PRO A 320 -4.16 1.64 -12.77
CA PRO A 320 -2.93 2.18 -13.34
C PRO A 320 -3.28 3.20 -14.42
N GLN A 321 -2.41 4.19 -14.67
CA GLN A 321 -2.60 5.26 -15.68
C GLN A 321 -3.64 6.34 -15.36
N LEU A 322 -4.52 6.13 -14.38
CA LEU A 322 -5.70 6.99 -14.21
C LEU A 322 -5.46 8.13 -13.20
N PHE A 323 -4.33 8.11 -12.51
CA PHE A 323 -3.92 9.15 -11.60
C PHE A 323 -2.51 9.68 -11.91
N SER A 324 -2.06 10.65 -11.12
CA SER A 324 -0.69 11.10 -11.02
C SER A 324 -0.42 11.49 -9.57
N TYR A 325 0.83 11.36 -9.14
CA TYR A 325 1.22 11.63 -7.77
C TYR A 325 2.46 12.52 -7.70
N LEU A 326 2.30 13.69 -7.06
CA LEU A 326 3.39 14.63 -6.74
C LEU A 326 3.14 15.25 -5.36
N GLY A 327 3.04 14.40 -4.33
CA GLY A 327 2.64 14.81 -2.98
C GLY A 327 1.15 15.15 -2.81
N SER A 328 0.42 15.20 -3.92
CA SER A 328 -1.05 15.18 -4.00
C SER A 328 -1.44 14.11 -5.01
N LEU A 329 -2.53 13.40 -4.75
CA LEU A 329 -3.09 12.41 -5.66
C LEU A 329 -4.10 13.12 -6.57
N LEU A 330 -3.85 13.05 -7.87
CA LEU A 330 -4.63 13.74 -8.90
C LEU A 330 -5.19 12.73 -9.89
N LEU A 331 -6.50 12.70 -10.06
CA LEU A 331 -7.24 11.90 -11.04
C LEU A 331 -7.98 12.86 -11.98
N ASP A 332 -7.69 12.81 -13.29
CA ASP A 332 -8.26 13.74 -14.28
C ASP A 332 -8.95 13.05 -15.47
N VAL A 333 -8.84 11.73 -15.58
CA VAL A 333 -9.32 10.93 -16.73
C VAL A 333 -10.46 9.98 -16.38
N GLY A 334 -10.94 10.00 -15.13
CA GLY A 334 -11.94 9.10 -14.60
C GLY A 334 -11.44 7.68 -14.32
N LEU A 335 -12.13 6.96 -13.45
CA LEU A 335 -11.79 5.57 -13.10
C LEU A 335 -12.47 4.55 -14.03
N ASN A 336 -11.76 3.46 -14.31
CA ASN A 336 -12.35 2.27 -14.91
C ASN A 336 -12.86 1.35 -13.79
N GLY A 337 -14.18 1.28 -13.63
CA GLY A 337 -14.82 0.57 -12.51
C GLY A 337 -15.19 1.51 -11.36
N GLY A 338 -15.90 0.95 -10.37
CA GLY A 338 -16.37 1.73 -9.23
C GLY A 338 -15.27 1.92 -8.18
N PRO A 339 -15.07 3.13 -7.62
CA PRO A 339 -14.05 3.34 -6.60
C PRO A 339 -14.38 2.61 -5.30
N LEU A 340 -13.39 1.96 -4.69
CA LEU A 340 -13.50 1.37 -3.36
C LEU A 340 -12.75 2.19 -2.32
N SER A 341 -11.49 2.50 -2.61
CA SER A 341 -10.61 3.34 -1.79
C SER A 341 -9.72 4.18 -2.70
N ILE A 342 -9.62 5.47 -2.37
CA ILE A 342 -8.59 6.36 -2.89
C ILE A 342 -7.93 7.02 -1.70
N SER A 343 -6.65 6.78 -1.52
CA SER A 343 -5.98 6.97 -0.23
C SER A 343 -4.59 7.57 -0.41
N LEU A 344 -4.20 8.41 0.54
CA LEU A 344 -2.81 8.76 0.81
C LEU A 344 -2.50 8.22 2.20
N LEU A 345 -1.93 7.02 2.25
CA LEU A 345 -1.45 6.40 3.47
C LEU A 345 -0.03 6.87 3.72
N SER A 346 0.29 7.30 4.94
CA SER A 346 1.63 7.74 5.30
C SER A 346 2.08 6.98 6.54
N ILE A 347 3.24 6.34 6.43
CA ILE A 347 3.86 5.64 7.55
C ILE A 347 4.98 6.53 8.08
N ASP A 348 4.98 6.77 9.38
CA ASP A 348 6.11 7.38 10.04
C ASP A 348 7.06 6.29 10.53
N TYR A 349 8.12 6.08 9.74
CA TYR A 349 9.14 5.10 10.02
C TYR A 349 10.17 5.58 11.07
N LEU A 350 10.18 6.89 11.40
CA LEU A 350 11.16 7.52 12.30
C LEU A 350 10.46 8.58 13.18
N PRO A 351 9.49 8.19 14.03
CA PRO A 351 8.65 9.16 14.75
C PRO A 351 9.39 10.05 15.77
N ASP A 352 10.65 9.72 16.08
CA ASP A 352 11.47 10.37 17.11
C ASP A 352 12.80 10.96 16.59
N VAL A 353 12.97 11.16 15.27
CA VAL A 353 14.20 11.74 14.67
C VAL A 353 14.04 13.20 14.29
#